data_AF-U1QLT2-F1
#
_entry.id   AF-U1QLT2-F1
#
_cell.length_a   1.000
_cell.length_b   1.000
_cell.length_c   1.000
_cell.angle_alpha   90.00
_cell.angle_beta   90.00
_cell.angle_gamma   90.00
#
_symmetry.space_group_name_H-M   'P 1'
#
loop_
_entity.id
_entity.type
_entity.pdbx_description
1 polymer ?
#
loop_
_entity_poly.entity_id
_entity_poly.type
_entity_poly.pdbx_seq_one_letter_code
_entity_poly.pdbx_strand_id
1 'polypeptide(L)'
;MTDEDIEHIISTIQPPTSENSQQTPLQRQKSLRELATLSEREPTRIRDAIESLRPLLRHDDAEMRRYASETVCNVTAEHPSAGNSMLDALCQCLSDDDTTVRKNAVQAVEYISREHPHDVWKAVSDIIPLCTDQNKNIQNGSDWIFNNIIGSYPENMQTVVADLQPFLSESETQITRKTTSILADIAAEHPAAVRTALPAFRSLLSTSDTKTRQHTTQVLNHLSAEYPADIQELTTDLRPLLSDSSDTVRKNCIRILSNISVAYPILERQARKLIDSAQTARSENDYETAENYYNKAIDKLEKARVDAEPIDTADHQEIQAKIETAEEQLERTTDAHTQRESVYETLQTAEQNFQEAIVRFAAEERTVSKTRFRQARNGFDDAKQTLSESGEQLLATPIEISIDYQPSFPSTALEDYHLLGETAVEHLSSADITNVDDLTPDYKHILPKKVATLRTNESVSKEEITLLTVLSWWEEDSTHAFDSETAISRRYNQADYGFSETQ
;
A
#
# COMPACT_ATOMS: atom_id res chain seq x y z
N MET A 1 -46.23 -40.04 41.28
CA MET A 1 -46.75 -39.81 39.92
C MET A 1 -46.11 -40.86 39.04
N THR A 2 -46.90 -41.67 38.36
CA THR A 2 -46.47 -42.70 37.39
C THR A 2 -46.17 -42.08 36.04
N ASP A 3 -45.61 -42.83 35.08
CA ASP A 3 -45.36 -42.31 33.72
C ASP A 3 -46.69 -42.06 32.97
N GLU A 4 -47.71 -42.89 33.22
CA GLU A 4 -49.08 -42.67 32.71
C GLU A 4 -49.69 -41.35 33.23
N ASP A 5 -49.41 -40.99 34.50
CA ASP A 5 -49.84 -39.71 35.06
C ASP A 5 -49.16 -38.52 34.34
N ILE A 6 -47.87 -38.66 33.98
CA ILE A 6 -47.13 -37.64 33.22
C ILE A 6 -47.73 -37.49 31.82
N GLU A 7 -47.98 -38.60 31.11
CA GLU A 7 -48.61 -38.56 29.78
C GLU A 7 -50.00 -37.90 29.83
N HIS A 8 -50.79 -38.18 30.88
CA HIS A 8 -52.08 -37.55 31.09
C HIS A 8 -51.94 -36.03 31.34
N ILE A 9 -50.97 -35.61 32.15
CA ILE A 9 -50.66 -34.19 32.37
C ILE A 9 -50.24 -33.52 31.06
N ILE A 10 -49.32 -34.12 30.30
CA ILE A 10 -48.85 -33.58 29.01
C ILE A 10 -50.02 -33.44 28.03
N SER A 11 -50.88 -34.45 27.92
CA SER A 11 -52.10 -34.38 27.12
C SER A 11 -52.98 -33.19 27.55
N THR A 12 -53.15 -33.00 28.86
CA THR A 12 -54.02 -31.97 29.44
C THR A 12 -53.55 -30.55 29.14
N ILE A 13 -52.24 -30.31 29.18
CA ILE A 13 -51.69 -28.96 28.97
C ILE A 13 -51.65 -28.54 27.49
N GLN A 14 -51.87 -29.47 26.54
CA GLN A 14 -51.91 -29.15 25.11
C GLN A 14 -53.13 -28.28 24.73
N PRO A 15 -53.05 -27.56 23.58
CA PRO A 15 -54.19 -26.83 23.03
C PRO A 15 -55.42 -27.74 22.89
N PRO A 16 -56.65 -27.20 23.07
CA PRO A 16 -57.87 -28.00 23.00
C PRO A 16 -58.00 -28.69 21.64
N THR A 17 -57.85 -30.00 21.63
CA THR A 17 -58.27 -30.89 20.55
C THR A 17 -59.68 -31.42 20.83
N SER A 18 -60.27 -32.14 19.87
CA SER A 18 -61.55 -32.84 20.07
C SER A 18 -61.53 -33.77 21.30
N GLU A 19 -60.36 -34.28 21.69
CA GLU A 19 -60.17 -35.22 22.81
C GLU A 19 -60.03 -34.53 24.18
N ASN A 20 -59.54 -33.28 24.27
CA ASN A 20 -59.36 -32.54 25.53
C ASN A 20 -60.19 -31.25 25.65
N SER A 21 -61.27 -31.16 24.87
CA SER A 21 -62.20 -30.03 24.83
C SER A 21 -62.96 -29.77 26.14
N GLN A 22 -62.98 -30.72 27.08
CA GLN A 22 -63.66 -30.60 28.38
C GLN A 22 -62.81 -29.94 29.47
N GLN A 23 -61.52 -29.70 29.22
CA GLN A 23 -60.63 -29.17 30.24
C GLN A 23 -60.71 -27.65 30.35
N THR A 24 -61.01 -27.17 31.54
CA THR A 24 -61.06 -25.75 31.88
C THR A 24 -59.65 -25.14 31.89
N PRO A 25 -59.49 -23.84 31.62
CA PRO A 25 -58.20 -23.15 31.76
C PRO A 25 -57.54 -23.38 33.13
N LEU A 26 -58.35 -23.40 34.19
CA LEU A 26 -57.88 -23.68 35.56
C LEU A 26 -57.34 -25.11 35.74
N GLN A 27 -57.90 -26.11 35.05
CA GLN A 27 -57.38 -27.48 35.09
C GLN A 27 -56.03 -27.57 34.38
N ARG A 28 -55.88 -26.95 33.20
CA ARG A 28 -54.60 -26.93 32.48
C ARG A 28 -53.51 -26.27 33.30
N GLN A 29 -53.82 -25.13 33.92
CA GLN A 29 -52.90 -24.43 34.80
C GLN A 29 -52.48 -25.30 36.00
N LYS A 30 -53.42 -26.01 36.64
CA LYS A 30 -53.10 -26.93 37.75
C LYS A 30 -52.21 -28.08 37.31
N SER A 31 -52.50 -28.71 36.18
CA SER A 31 -51.68 -29.81 35.66
C SER A 31 -50.28 -29.34 35.24
N LEU A 32 -50.14 -28.15 34.67
CA LEU A 32 -48.84 -27.58 34.37
C LEU A 32 -48.05 -27.24 35.64
N ARG A 33 -48.71 -26.76 36.69
CA ARG A 33 -48.10 -26.56 38.01
C ARG A 33 -47.63 -27.88 38.66
N GLU A 34 -48.42 -28.94 38.53
CA GLU A 34 -48.03 -30.28 38.98
C GLU A 34 -46.79 -30.77 38.21
N LEU A 35 -46.73 -30.53 36.90
CA LEU A 35 -45.55 -30.83 36.08
C LEU A 35 -44.31 -30.04 36.51
N ALA A 36 -44.46 -28.74 36.78
CA ALA A 36 -43.39 -27.91 37.31
C ALA A 36 -42.87 -28.43 38.65
N THR A 37 -43.78 -28.81 39.56
CA THR A 37 -43.42 -29.40 40.87
C THR A 37 -42.70 -30.75 40.72
N LEU A 38 -43.09 -31.57 39.74
CA LEU A 38 -42.37 -32.81 39.43
C LEU A 38 -40.96 -32.50 38.90
N SER A 39 -40.83 -31.52 38.00
CA SER A 39 -39.57 -31.19 37.35
C SER A 39 -38.48 -30.75 38.34
N GLU A 40 -38.85 -30.16 39.48
CA GLU A 40 -37.88 -29.83 40.54
C GLU A 40 -37.21 -31.06 41.15
N ARG A 41 -37.87 -32.22 41.11
CA ARG A 41 -37.46 -33.44 41.82
C ARG A 41 -37.00 -34.55 40.89
N GLU A 42 -37.64 -34.66 39.72
CA GLU A 42 -37.45 -35.74 38.75
C GLU A 42 -37.45 -35.21 37.31
N PRO A 43 -36.60 -34.21 36.96
CA PRO A 43 -36.63 -33.56 35.64
C PRO A 43 -36.32 -34.52 34.49
N THR A 44 -35.50 -35.55 34.74
CA THR A 44 -35.21 -36.61 33.76
C THR A 44 -36.47 -37.27 33.19
N ARG A 45 -37.56 -37.39 33.97
CA ARG A 45 -38.81 -38.01 33.51
C ARG A 45 -39.60 -37.15 32.51
N ILE A 46 -39.31 -35.86 32.45
CA ILE A 46 -40.01 -34.90 31.57
C ILE A 46 -39.18 -34.61 30.30
N ARG A 47 -37.90 -35.00 30.29
CA ARG A 47 -36.94 -34.75 29.20
C ARG A 47 -37.53 -35.00 27.81
N ASP A 48 -38.10 -36.17 27.59
CA ASP A 48 -38.57 -36.58 26.25
C ASP A 48 -39.87 -35.87 25.82
N ALA A 49 -40.58 -35.25 26.78
CA ALA A 49 -41.81 -34.48 26.54
C ALA A 49 -41.59 -32.96 26.55
N ILE A 50 -40.35 -32.48 26.73
CA ILE A 50 -40.06 -31.04 26.90
C ILE A 50 -40.56 -30.19 25.72
N GLU A 51 -40.52 -30.74 24.50
CA GLU A 51 -40.95 -30.07 23.27
C GLU A 51 -42.45 -29.71 23.31
N SER A 52 -43.26 -30.50 24.03
CA SER A 52 -44.68 -30.23 24.25
C SER A 52 -44.94 -28.92 25.02
N LEU A 53 -43.92 -28.37 25.71
CA LEU A 53 -44.00 -27.10 26.43
C LEU A 53 -43.73 -25.88 25.54
N ARG A 54 -43.19 -26.05 24.33
CA ARG A 54 -42.86 -24.94 23.42
C ARG A 54 -44.01 -23.95 23.21
N PRO A 55 -45.25 -24.38 22.88
CA PRO A 55 -46.35 -23.43 22.71
C PRO A 55 -46.73 -22.71 24.01
N LEU A 56 -46.47 -23.32 25.18
CA LEU A 56 -46.85 -22.78 26.48
C LEU A 56 -45.90 -21.69 26.96
N LEU A 57 -44.65 -21.67 26.46
CA LEU A 57 -43.68 -20.60 26.72
C LEU A 57 -44.13 -19.24 26.20
N ARG A 58 -45.07 -19.20 25.24
CA ARG A 58 -45.66 -17.96 24.68
C ARG A 58 -47.16 -17.84 24.97
N HIS A 59 -47.66 -18.52 25.99
CA HIS A 59 -49.07 -18.49 26.32
C HIS A 59 -49.51 -17.10 26.83
N ASP A 60 -50.74 -16.67 26.51
CA ASP A 60 -51.24 -15.34 26.92
C ASP A 60 -51.29 -15.18 28.46
N ASP A 61 -51.62 -16.26 29.17
CA ASP A 61 -51.60 -16.33 30.63
C ASP A 61 -50.16 -16.43 31.18
N ALA A 62 -49.76 -15.43 31.98
CA ALA A 62 -48.46 -15.36 32.62
C ALA A 62 -48.18 -16.56 33.54
N GLU A 63 -49.18 -17.10 34.23
CA GLU A 63 -48.98 -18.28 35.09
C GLU A 63 -48.64 -19.53 34.26
N MET A 64 -49.25 -19.68 33.08
CA MET A 64 -48.91 -20.78 32.17
C MET A 64 -47.47 -20.65 31.68
N ARG A 65 -47.02 -19.44 31.31
CA ARG A 65 -45.63 -19.19 30.92
C ARG A 65 -44.65 -19.45 32.07
N ARG A 66 -45.01 -19.07 33.30
CA ARG A 66 -44.19 -19.32 34.51
C ARG A 66 -43.94 -20.81 34.71
N TYR A 67 -44.99 -21.62 34.79
CA TYR A 67 -44.82 -23.06 35.01
C TYR A 67 -44.15 -23.76 33.82
N ALA A 68 -44.42 -23.33 32.58
CA ALA A 68 -43.74 -23.87 31.41
C ALA A 68 -42.24 -23.57 31.43
N SER A 69 -41.86 -22.31 31.64
CA SER A 69 -40.45 -21.89 31.68
C SER A 69 -39.69 -22.50 32.87
N GLU A 70 -40.35 -22.65 34.02
CA GLU A 70 -39.80 -23.35 35.20
C GLU A 70 -39.52 -24.82 34.89
N THR A 71 -40.49 -25.51 34.29
CA THR A 71 -40.33 -26.91 33.89
C THR A 71 -39.18 -27.07 32.90
N VAL A 72 -39.12 -26.23 31.86
CA VAL A 72 -38.03 -26.26 30.87
C VAL A 72 -36.68 -25.97 31.52
N CYS A 73 -36.59 -24.99 32.43
CA CYS A 73 -35.37 -24.66 33.17
C CYS A 73 -34.89 -25.85 34.01
N ASN A 74 -35.78 -26.48 34.77
CA ASN A 74 -35.45 -27.63 35.62
C ASN A 74 -34.98 -28.84 34.78
N VAL A 75 -35.62 -29.11 33.65
CA VAL A 75 -35.17 -30.15 32.72
C VAL A 75 -33.81 -29.82 32.13
N THR A 76 -33.60 -28.56 31.74
CA THR A 76 -32.34 -28.09 31.15
C THR A 76 -31.17 -28.16 32.14
N ALA A 77 -31.43 -28.01 33.44
CA ALA A 77 -30.43 -28.12 34.49
C ALA A 77 -29.74 -29.49 34.54
N GLU A 78 -30.49 -30.58 34.31
CA GLU A 78 -29.94 -31.95 34.24
C GLU A 78 -29.65 -32.41 32.81
N HIS A 79 -30.37 -31.87 31.82
CA HIS A 79 -30.27 -32.27 30.41
C HIS A 79 -30.09 -31.04 29.50
N PRO A 80 -28.92 -30.37 29.50
CA PRO A 80 -28.69 -29.18 28.68
C PRO A 80 -28.92 -29.39 27.18
N SER A 81 -28.67 -30.60 26.67
CA SER A 81 -28.96 -30.96 25.27
C SER A 81 -30.46 -30.91 24.93
N ALA A 82 -31.34 -31.29 25.88
CA ALA A 82 -32.78 -31.18 25.69
C ALA A 82 -33.21 -29.71 25.70
N GLY A 83 -32.65 -28.90 26.60
CA GLY A 83 -32.86 -27.44 26.59
C GLY A 83 -32.33 -26.76 25.33
N ASN A 84 -31.21 -27.20 24.77
CA ASN A 84 -30.64 -26.65 23.53
C ASN A 84 -31.61 -26.79 22.35
N SER A 85 -32.40 -27.87 22.31
CA SER A 85 -33.47 -28.02 21.30
C SER A 85 -34.59 -26.96 21.43
N MET A 86 -34.72 -26.35 22.60
CA MET A 86 -35.69 -25.30 22.93
C MET A 86 -35.07 -23.89 22.90
N LEU A 87 -33.80 -23.73 22.47
CA LEU A 87 -33.04 -22.48 22.61
C LEU A 87 -33.75 -21.28 21.94
N ASP A 88 -34.31 -21.45 20.74
CA ASP A 88 -35.06 -20.42 20.04
C ASP A 88 -36.33 -19.98 20.81
N ALA A 89 -37.02 -20.92 21.46
CA ALA A 89 -38.18 -20.59 22.28
C ALA A 89 -37.76 -19.86 23.57
N LEU A 90 -36.68 -20.31 24.20
CA LEU A 90 -36.08 -19.66 25.37
C LEU A 90 -35.62 -18.23 25.06
N CYS A 91 -35.05 -17.98 23.87
CA CYS A 91 -34.67 -16.65 23.41
C CYS A 91 -35.83 -15.66 23.44
N GLN A 92 -37.04 -16.08 23.03
CA GLN A 92 -38.20 -15.17 23.09
C GLN A 92 -38.63 -14.89 24.54
N CYS A 93 -38.49 -15.88 25.42
CA CYS A 93 -38.77 -15.71 26.84
C CYS A 93 -37.78 -14.76 27.54
N LEU A 94 -36.62 -14.46 26.95
CA LEU A 94 -35.68 -13.45 27.50
C LEU A 94 -36.30 -12.05 27.50
N SER A 95 -37.26 -11.78 26.61
CA SER A 95 -37.96 -10.48 26.52
C SER A 95 -39.36 -10.49 27.15
N ASP A 96 -39.73 -11.52 27.92
CA ASP A 96 -41.06 -11.67 28.52
C ASP A 96 -41.39 -10.53 29.50
N ASP A 97 -42.65 -10.12 29.62
CA ASP A 97 -43.05 -9.11 30.60
C ASP A 97 -42.96 -9.64 32.04
N ASP A 98 -43.10 -10.96 32.23
CA ASP A 98 -42.98 -11.61 33.52
C ASP A 98 -41.52 -11.86 33.92
N THR A 99 -41.13 -11.29 35.06
CA THR A 99 -39.75 -11.38 35.56
C THR A 99 -39.35 -12.82 35.93
N THR A 100 -40.29 -13.67 36.34
CA THR A 100 -40.01 -15.07 36.66
C THR A 100 -39.72 -15.86 35.38
N VAL A 101 -40.50 -15.61 34.32
CA VAL A 101 -40.29 -16.24 33.00
C VAL A 101 -38.91 -15.86 32.46
N ARG A 102 -38.57 -14.55 32.47
CA ARG A 102 -37.23 -14.10 32.04
C ARG A 102 -36.11 -14.73 32.86
N LYS A 103 -36.26 -14.82 34.18
CA LYS A 103 -35.26 -15.45 35.07
C LYS A 103 -35.06 -16.93 34.73
N ASN A 104 -36.16 -17.67 34.54
CA ASN A 104 -36.10 -19.09 34.17
C ASN A 104 -35.44 -19.28 32.80
N ALA A 105 -35.77 -18.42 31.82
CA ALA A 105 -35.18 -18.45 30.50
C ALA A 105 -33.66 -18.20 30.53
N VAL A 106 -33.22 -17.16 31.24
CA VAL A 106 -31.79 -16.88 31.43
C VAL A 106 -31.08 -18.05 32.10
N GLN A 107 -31.66 -18.63 33.15
CA GLN A 107 -31.04 -19.74 33.85
C GLN A 107 -30.95 -21.00 32.95
N ALA A 108 -31.98 -21.28 32.13
CA ALA A 108 -31.93 -22.36 31.16
C ALA A 108 -30.85 -22.13 30.10
N VAL A 109 -30.75 -20.93 29.53
CA VAL A 109 -29.69 -20.58 28.56
C VAL A 109 -28.30 -20.63 29.20
N GLU A 110 -28.18 -20.29 30.48
CA GLU A 110 -26.93 -20.43 31.26
C GLU A 110 -26.51 -21.89 31.37
N TYR A 111 -27.43 -22.81 31.68
CA TYR A 111 -27.12 -24.24 31.65
C TYR A 111 -26.73 -24.75 30.26
N ILE A 112 -27.43 -24.31 29.20
CA ILE A 112 -27.08 -24.65 27.80
C ILE A 112 -25.67 -24.15 27.49
N SER A 113 -25.32 -22.93 27.87
CA SER A 113 -24.02 -22.32 27.56
C SER A 113 -22.82 -23.08 28.14
N ARG A 114 -23.00 -23.87 29.21
CA ARG A 114 -21.91 -24.66 29.81
C ARG A 114 -21.53 -25.89 28.97
N GLU A 115 -22.48 -26.47 28.25
CA GLU A 115 -22.26 -27.69 27.45
C GLU A 115 -22.29 -27.44 25.94
N HIS A 116 -23.07 -26.43 25.49
CA HIS A 116 -23.28 -26.07 24.09
C HIS A 116 -22.94 -24.59 23.82
N PRO A 117 -21.76 -24.09 24.23
CA PRO A 117 -21.42 -22.65 24.15
C PRO A 117 -21.45 -22.12 22.70
N HIS A 118 -21.07 -22.96 21.73
CA HIS A 118 -21.09 -22.60 20.31
C HIS A 118 -22.50 -22.29 19.79
N ASP A 119 -23.54 -23.00 20.25
CA ASP A 119 -24.92 -22.75 19.81
C ASP A 119 -25.51 -21.47 20.39
N VAL A 120 -25.12 -21.13 21.63
CA VAL A 120 -25.61 -19.93 22.33
C VAL A 120 -25.16 -18.63 21.66
N TRP A 121 -24.13 -18.65 20.82
CA TRP A 121 -23.77 -17.49 19.99
C TRP A 121 -24.91 -16.99 19.11
N LYS A 122 -25.83 -17.87 18.67
CA LYS A 122 -27.04 -17.50 17.90
C LYS A 122 -28.03 -16.66 18.72
N ALA A 123 -27.93 -16.69 20.04
CA ALA A 123 -28.82 -16.00 20.97
C ALA A 123 -28.23 -14.69 21.51
N VAL A 124 -26.98 -14.33 21.16
CA VAL A 124 -26.27 -13.21 21.79
C VAL A 124 -27.01 -11.87 21.63
N SER A 125 -27.62 -11.63 20.46
CA SER A 125 -28.44 -10.43 20.23
C SER A 125 -29.63 -10.32 21.17
N ASP A 126 -30.24 -11.45 21.54
CA ASP A 126 -31.39 -11.50 22.48
C ASP A 126 -30.94 -11.38 23.95
N ILE A 127 -29.70 -11.79 24.25
CA ILE A 127 -29.14 -11.76 25.61
C ILE A 127 -28.60 -10.38 25.96
N ILE A 128 -28.06 -9.61 25.00
CA ILE A 128 -27.48 -8.28 25.25
C ILE A 128 -28.45 -7.33 25.99
N PRO A 129 -29.73 -7.18 25.58
CA PRO A 129 -30.68 -6.30 26.26
C PRO A 129 -30.86 -6.61 27.75
N LEU A 130 -30.59 -7.84 28.19
CA LEU A 130 -30.75 -8.24 29.59
C LEU A 130 -29.79 -7.54 30.55
N CYS A 131 -28.72 -6.91 30.03
CA CYS A 131 -27.83 -6.10 30.87
C CYS A 131 -28.56 -4.90 31.51
N THR A 132 -29.69 -4.45 30.95
CA THR A 132 -30.53 -3.37 31.49
C THR A 132 -31.75 -3.86 32.28
N ASP A 133 -31.90 -5.18 32.48
CA ASP A 133 -33.06 -5.73 33.20
C ASP A 133 -33.15 -5.19 34.62
N GLN A 134 -34.36 -4.93 35.13
CA GLN A 134 -34.56 -4.43 36.49
C GLN A 134 -34.13 -5.43 37.58
N ASN A 135 -34.09 -6.73 37.25
CA ASN A 135 -33.71 -7.80 38.16
C ASN A 135 -32.22 -8.12 38.07
N LYS A 136 -31.49 -7.95 39.18
CA LYS A 136 -30.05 -8.22 39.27
C LYS A 136 -29.67 -9.68 39.01
N ASN A 137 -30.54 -10.64 39.29
CA ASN A 137 -30.26 -12.05 38.99
C ASN A 137 -30.27 -12.32 37.48
N ILE A 138 -31.12 -11.62 36.72
CA ILE A 138 -31.17 -11.72 35.25
C ILE A 138 -29.90 -11.10 34.66
N GLN A 139 -29.51 -9.90 35.14
CA GLN A 139 -28.25 -9.28 34.73
C GLN A 139 -27.05 -10.22 34.98
N ASN A 140 -26.92 -10.75 36.21
CA ASN A 140 -25.83 -11.66 36.56
C ASN A 140 -25.87 -12.96 35.74
N GLY A 141 -27.05 -13.51 35.47
CA GLY A 141 -27.21 -14.69 34.64
C GLY A 141 -26.75 -14.44 33.19
N SER A 142 -27.08 -13.27 32.62
CA SER A 142 -26.56 -12.88 31.30
C SER A 142 -25.03 -12.77 31.30
N ASP A 143 -24.43 -12.25 32.36
CA ASP A 143 -22.97 -12.18 32.50
C ASP A 143 -22.32 -13.56 32.58
N TRP A 144 -22.94 -14.51 33.29
CA TRP A 144 -22.48 -15.90 33.31
C TRP A 144 -22.57 -16.57 31.95
N ILE A 145 -23.66 -16.34 31.20
CA ILE A 145 -23.78 -16.85 29.82
C ILE A 145 -22.63 -16.33 28.96
N PHE A 146 -22.35 -15.02 28.98
CA PHE A 146 -21.25 -14.45 28.21
C PHE A 146 -19.89 -15.06 28.59
N ASN A 147 -19.63 -15.22 29.89
CA ASN A 147 -18.40 -15.85 30.36
C ASN A 147 -18.26 -17.31 29.92
N ASN A 148 -19.37 -18.05 29.79
CA ASN A 148 -19.36 -19.45 29.35
C ASN A 148 -19.10 -19.58 27.83
N ILE A 149 -19.55 -18.62 27.01
CA ILE A 149 -19.41 -18.70 25.55
C ILE A 149 -18.10 -18.10 25.01
N ILE A 150 -17.47 -17.17 25.75
CA ILE A 150 -16.16 -16.60 25.38
C ILE A 150 -15.13 -17.73 25.25
N GLY A 151 -14.36 -17.73 24.14
CA GLY A 151 -13.38 -18.78 23.83
C GLY A 151 -13.89 -19.92 22.94
N SER A 152 -15.21 -20.07 22.76
CA SER A 152 -15.80 -21.13 21.92
C SER A 152 -16.08 -20.71 20.46
N TYR A 153 -15.70 -19.48 20.11
CA TYR A 153 -16.07 -18.72 18.90
C TYR A 153 -16.44 -19.56 17.66
N PRO A 154 -17.66 -19.42 17.10
CA PRO A 154 -18.09 -20.16 15.91
C PRO A 154 -17.35 -19.75 14.63
N GLU A 155 -17.29 -20.66 13.64
CA GLU A 155 -16.60 -20.39 12.36
C GLU A 155 -17.12 -19.12 11.65
N ASN A 156 -18.42 -18.84 11.75
CA ASN A 156 -19.07 -17.69 11.09
C ASN A 156 -19.12 -16.43 11.97
N MET A 157 -18.01 -16.07 12.62
CA MET A 157 -17.95 -14.88 13.49
C MET A 157 -18.37 -13.58 12.79
N GLN A 158 -18.17 -13.45 11.47
CA GLN A 158 -18.59 -12.26 10.72
C GLN A 158 -20.10 -12.04 10.77
N THR A 159 -20.90 -13.12 10.71
CA THR A 159 -22.37 -13.04 10.82
C THR A 159 -22.77 -12.59 12.22
N VAL A 160 -22.15 -13.18 13.25
CA VAL A 160 -22.38 -12.77 14.64
C VAL A 160 -22.07 -11.28 14.80
N VAL A 161 -20.89 -10.82 14.36
CA VAL A 161 -20.54 -9.38 14.45
C VAL A 161 -21.56 -8.51 13.74
N ALA A 162 -22.04 -8.89 12.56
CA ALA A 162 -23.05 -8.14 11.83
C ALA A 162 -24.36 -7.98 12.63
N ASP A 163 -24.81 -9.05 13.31
CA ASP A 163 -25.99 -9.02 14.17
C ASP A 163 -25.78 -8.16 15.43
N LEU A 164 -24.53 -7.94 15.85
CA LEU A 164 -24.19 -7.07 16.99
C LEU A 164 -24.06 -5.59 16.64
N GLN A 165 -23.79 -5.25 15.38
CA GLN A 165 -23.57 -3.87 14.96
C GLN A 165 -24.71 -2.89 15.34
N PRO A 166 -26.01 -3.25 15.23
CA PRO A 166 -27.09 -2.36 15.62
C PRO A 166 -26.98 -1.88 17.07
N PHE A 167 -26.51 -2.73 17.99
CA PHE A 167 -26.39 -2.41 19.42
C PHE A 167 -25.28 -1.41 19.74
N LEU A 168 -24.40 -1.08 18.78
CA LEU A 168 -23.36 -0.05 18.94
C LEU A 168 -23.91 1.38 18.84
N SER A 169 -25.11 1.57 18.30
CA SER A 169 -25.75 2.88 18.13
C SER A 169 -26.95 3.10 19.06
N GLU A 170 -27.13 2.22 20.04
CA GLU A 170 -28.24 2.28 21.00
C GLU A 170 -28.10 3.45 21.98
N SER A 171 -29.24 4.01 22.41
CA SER A 171 -29.26 5.10 23.38
C SER A 171 -28.87 4.65 24.79
N GLU A 172 -29.09 3.37 25.09
CA GLU A 172 -28.81 2.79 26.40
C GLU A 172 -27.32 2.43 26.55
N THR A 173 -26.58 3.26 27.29
CA THR A 173 -25.13 3.10 27.49
C THR A 173 -24.70 1.70 27.96
N GLN A 174 -25.55 0.99 28.73
CA GLN A 174 -25.21 -0.36 29.19
C GLN A 174 -25.16 -1.36 28.05
N ILE A 175 -26.07 -1.23 27.07
CA ILE A 175 -26.13 -2.07 25.87
C ILE A 175 -24.90 -1.82 24.99
N THR A 176 -24.60 -0.56 24.70
CA THR A 176 -23.43 -0.16 23.89
C THR A 176 -22.13 -0.65 24.54
N ARG A 177 -22.00 -0.49 25.86
CA ARG A 177 -20.84 -0.95 26.64
C ARG A 177 -20.69 -2.46 26.64
N LYS A 178 -21.79 -3.21 26.79
CA LYS A 178 -21.77 -4.68 26.76
C LYS A 178 -21.40 -5.20 25.38
N THR A 179 -22.00 -4.64 24.34
CA THR A 179 -21.73 -4.98 22.93
C THR A 179 -20.26 -4.71 22.58
N THR A 180 -19.74 -3.53 22.93
CA THR A 180 -18.32 -3.20 22.69
C THR A 180 -17.36 -4.11 23.46
N SER A 181 -17.70 -4.52 24.68
CA SER A 181 -16.90 -5.49 25.43
C SER A 181 -16.83 -6.84 24.70
N ILE A 182 -17.97 -7.37 24.25
CA ILE A 182 -18.02 -8.65 23.51
C ILE A 182 -17.21 -8.55 22.21
N LEU A 183 -17.34 -7.43 21.48
CA LEU A 183 -16.55 -7.21 20.26
C LEU A 183 -15.04 -7.06 20.55
N ALA A 184 -14.65 -6.55 21.72
CA ALA A 184 -13.24 -6.54 22.13
C ALA A 184 -12.71 -7.96 22.36
N ASP A 185 -13.49 -8.83 22.99
CA ASP A 185 -13.14 -10.24 23.18
C ASP A 185 -13.10 -10.99 21.85
N ILE A 186 -14.00 -10.69 20.90
CA ILE A 186 -13.94 -11.24 19.54
C ILE A 186 -12.71 -10.72 18.81
N ALA A 187 -12.38 -9.43 18.92
CA ALA A 187 -11.25 -8.82 18.22
C ALA A 187 -9.90 -9.38 18.68
N ALA A 188 -9.80 -9.86 19.93
CA ALA A 188 -8.59 -10.47 20.45
C ALA A 188 -8.20 -11.78 19.74
N GLU A 189 -9.19 -12.58 19.32
CA GLU A 189 -8.97 -13.90 18.69
C GLU A 189 -9.29 -13.89 17.18
N HIS A 190 -10.25 -13.06 16.76
CA HIS A 190 -10.75 -12.95 15.39
C HIS A 190 -10.82 -11.49 14.91
N PRO A 191 -9.69 -10.75 14.90
CA PRO A 191 -9.66 -9.33 14.52
C PRO A 191 -10.23 -9.08 13.11
N ALA A 192 -10.04 -10.00 12.16
CA ALA A 192 -10.62 -9.89 10.82
C ALA A 192 -12.16 -9.78 10.83
N ALA A 193 -12.85 -10.43 11.79
CA ALA A 193 -14.30 -10.47 11.84
C ALA A 193 -14.93 -9.13 12.23
N VAL A 194 -14.22 -8.31 13.01
CA VAL A 194 -14.73 -7.03 13.53
C VAL A 194 -14.44 -5.83 12.60
N ARG A 195 -13.71 -6.05 11.50
CA ARG A 195 -13.32 -4.98 10.55
C ARG A 195 -14.54 -4.24 9.97
N THR A 196 -15.63 -4.95 9.69
CA THR A 196 -16.86 -4.35 9.12
C THR A 196 -17.53 -3.36 10.08
N ALA A 197 -17.24 -3.44 11.38
CA ALA A 197 -17.79 -2.55 12.41
C ALA A 197 -16.94 -1.29 12.65
N LEU A 198 -15.82 -1.09 11.94
CA LEU A 198 -14.94 0.08 12.07
C LEU A 198 -15.65 1.44 12.04
N PRO A 199 -16.62 1.69 11.14
CA PRO A 199 -17.35 2.96 11.13
C PRO A 199 -18.11 3.24 12.43
N ALA A 200 -18.67 2.20 13.05
CA ALA A 200 -19.37 2.33 14.33
C ALA A 200 -18.39 2.66 15.47
N PHE A 201 -17.23 1.99 15.52
CA PHE A 201 -16.21 2.27 16.54
C PHE A 201 -15.68 3.70 16.48
N ARG A 202 -15.56 4.30 15.28
CA ARG A 202 -15.15 5.71 15.13
C ARG A 202 -16.04 6.65 15.96
N SER A 203 -17.35 6.45 15.90
CA SER A 203 -18.32 7.26 16.65
C SER A 203 -18.20 7.08 18.17
N LEU A 204 -17.81 5.87 18.61
CA LEU A 204 -17.68 5.52 20.02
C LEU A 204 -16.38 6.00 20.66
N LEU A 205 -15.42 6.49 19.89
CA LEU A 205 -14.20 7.08 20.44
C LEU A 205 -14.49 8.36 21.24
N SER A 206 -15.57 9.09 20.95
CA SER A 206 -15.91 10.35 21.60
C SER A 206 -17.08 10.26 22.59
N THR A 207 -17.58 9.06 22.88
CA THR A 207 -18.68 8.87 23.85
C THR A 207 -18.30 9.32 25.27
N SER A 208 -19.26 9.80 26.05
CA SER A 208 -19.04 10.19 27.45
C SER A 208 -18.75 8.99 28.36
N ASP A 209 -19.23 7.79 28.00
CA ASP A 209 -19.01 6.58 28.78
C ASP A 209 -17.58 6.05 28.66
N THR A 210 -16.82 6.17 29.75
CA THR A 210 -15.42 5.77 29.80
C THR A 210 -15.21 4.28 29.49
N LYS A 211 -16.12 3.41 29.92
CA LYS A 211 -15.98 1.96 29.69
C LYS A 211 -16.16 1.59 28.22
N THR A 212 -17.11 2.21 27.54
CA THR A 212 -17.30 2.08 26.10
C THR A 212 -16.06 2.57 25.34
N ARG A 213 -15.46 3.72 25.72
CA ARG A 213 -14.18 4.16 25.13
C ARG A 213 -13.04 3.16 25.38
N GLN A 214 -12.96 2.56 26.58
CA GLN A 214 -11.97 1.53 26.90
C GLN A 214 -12.09 0.31 25.98
N HIS A 215 -13.29 -0.26 25.85
CA HIS A 215 -13.50 -1.43 24.98
C HIS A 215 -13.32 -1.09 23.50
N THR A 216 -13.79 0.08 23.05
CA THR A 216 -13.60 0.55 21.68
C THR A 216 -12.10 0.66 21.34
N THR A 217 -11.30 1.29 22.19
CA THR A 217 -9.85 1.36 21.97
C THR A 217 -9.16 0.01 22.12
N GLN A 218 -9.70 -0.93 22.90
CA GLN A 218 -9.19 -2.29 22.95
C GLN A 218 -9.40 -3.02 21.60
N VAL A 219 -10.60 -2.92 21.01
CA VAL A 219 -10.89 -3.44 19.66
C VAL A 219 -9.90 -2.87 18.64
N LEU A 220 -9.76 -1.54 18.61
CA LEU A 220 -8.86 -0.87 17.67
C LEU A 220 -7.39 -1.22 17.90
N ASN A 221 -6.97 -1.52 19.13
CA ASN A 221 -5.61 -1.98 19.44
C ASN A 221 -5.33 -3.40 18.91
N HIS A 222 -6.31 -4.31 18.99
CA HIS A 222 -6.17 -5.62 18.35
C HIS A 222 -6.15 -5.51 16.82
N LEU A 223 -7.03 -4.68 16.26
CA LEU A 223 -7.04 -4.41 14.82
C LEU A 223 -5.76 -3.73 14.33
N SER A 224 -5.19 -2.77 15.07
CA SER A 224 -3.97 -2.08 14.63
C SER A 224 -2.73 -2.97 14.68
N ALA A 225 -2.73 -3.99 15.53
CA ALA A 225 -1.64 -4.97 15.60
C ALA A 225 -1.55 -5.85 14.35
N GLU A 226 -2.69 -6.20 13.72
CA GLU A 226 -2.73 -7.07 12.53
C GLU A 226 -3.04 -6.33 11.22
N TYR A 227 -3.86 -5.28 11.29
CA TYR A 227 -4.38 -4.50 10.15
C TYR A 227 -4.13 -2.99 10.34
N PRO A 228 -2.89 -2.52 10.57
CA PRO A 228 -2.60 -1.10 10.86
C PRO A 228 -3.06 -0.13 9.75
N ALA A 229 -3.11 -0.57 8.49
CA ALA A 229 -3.57 0.23 7.36
C ALA A 229 -5.05 0.61 7.46
N ASP A 230 -5.91 -0.29 7.98
CA ASP A 230 -7.35 -0.03 8.13
C ASP A 230 -7.63 1.01 9.23
N ILE A 231 -6.75 1.10 10.23
CA ILE A 231 -6.90 2.02 11.37
C ILE A 231 -6.32 3.40 11.06
N GLN A 232 -5.47 3.52 10.04
CA GLN A 232 -4.79 4.76 9.66
C GLN A 232 -5.77 5.94 9.50
N GLU A 233 -6.95 5.72 8.91
CA GLU A 233 -7.96 6.75 8.70
C GLU A 233 -8.57 7.31 10.00
N LEU A 234 -8.40 6.59 11.12
CA LEU A 234 -8.87 6.99 12.46
C LEU A 234 -7.83 7.80 13.24
N THR A 235 -6.63 8.07 12.69
CA THR A 235 -5.55 8.79 13.39
C THR A 235 -6.01 10.13 13.96
N THR A 236 -6.84 10.87 13.22
CA THR A 236 -7.40 12.16 13.66
C THR A 236 -8.37 12.00 14.83
N ASP A 237 -9.19 10.95 14.82
CA ASP A 237 -10.17 10.65 15.89
C ASP A 237 -9.49 10.09 17.15
N LEU A 238 -8.34 9.41 16.99
CA LEU A 238 -7.55 8.85 18.08
C LEU A 238 -6.71 9.90 18.82
N ARG A 239 -6.24 10.95 18.12
CA ARG A 239 -5.36 11.98 18.69
C ARG A 239 -5.90 12.64 19.97
N PRO A 240 -7.19 13.03 20.07
CA PRO A 240 -7.76 13.55 21.32
C PRO A 240 -7.66 12.58 22.51
N LEU A 241 -7.66 11.27 22.25
CA LEU A 241 -7.63 10.24 23.29
C LEU A 241 -6.27 10.09 23.99
N LEU A 242 -5.20 10.69 23.45
CA LEU A 242 -3.93 10.81 24.17
C LEU A 242 -4.06 11.59 25.48
N SER A 243 -5.06 12.47 25.56
CA SER A 243 -5.41 13.26 26.74
C SER A 243 -6.67 12.78 27.44
N ASP A 244 -7.13 11.55 27.16
CA ASP A 244 -8.34 10.99 27.79
C ASP A 244 -8.19 10.91 29.32
N SER A 245 -9.29 11.06 30.06
CA SER A 245 -9.29 10.93 31.53
C SER A 245 -8.92 9.52 31.98
N SER A 246 -9.20 8.50 31.17
CA SER A 246 -8.90 7.11 31.46
C SER A 246 -7.50 6.70 31.04
N ASP A 247 -6.74 6.16 32.00
CA ASP A 247 -5.39 5.64 31.75
C ASP A 247 -5.35 4.50 30.73
N THR A 248 -6.33 3.59 30.78
CA THR A 248 -6.46 2.49 29.81
C THR A 248 -6.68 3.01 28.40
N VAL A 249 -7.53 4.02 28.21
CA VAL A 249 -7.79 4.62 26.89
C VAL A 249 -6.53 5.27 26.34
N ARG A 250 -5.81 6.04 27.17
CA ARG A 250 -4.53 6.65 26.76
C ARG A 250 -3.51 5.59 26.36
N LYS A 251 -3.32 4.55 27.17
CA LYS A 251 -2.37 3.45 26.89
C LYS A 251 -2.72 2.71 25.59
N ASN A 252 -3.99 2.39 25.37
CA ASN A 252 -4.44 1.76 24.13
C ASN A 252 -4.22 2.70 22.94
N CYS A 253 -4.56 3.98 23.06
CA CYS A 253 -4.34 4.97 22.00
C CYS A 253 -2.86 5.08 21.62
N ILE A 254 -1.96 5.17 22.59
CA ILE A 254 -0.51 5.19 22.36
C ILE A 254 -0.07 3.93 21.60
N ARG A 255 -0.53 2.74 22.02
CA ARG A 255 -0.21 1.49 21.33
C ARG A 255 -0.76 1.45 19.91
N ILE A 256 -1.98 1.91 19.69
CA ILE A 256 -2.58 1.98 18.35
C ILE A 256 -1.76 2.91 17.45
N LEU A 257 -1.48 4.13 17.90
CA LEU A 257 -0.70 5.10 17.14
C LEU A 257 0.73 4.61 16.90
N SER A 258 1.33 3.90 17.87
CA SER A 258 2.64 3.24 17.71
C SER A 258 2.59 2.12 16.68
N ASN A 259 1.57 1.25 16.69
CA ASN A 259 1.41 0.21 15.67
C ASN A 259 1.25 0.82 14.26
N ILE A 260 0.52 1.94 14.15
CA ILE A 260 0.38 2.68 12.88
C ILE A 260 1.71 3.32 12.47
N SER A 261 2.43 3.97 13.40
CA SER A 261 3.68 4.69 13.11
C SER A 261 4.81 3.74 12.74
N VAL A 262 4.97 2.62 13.46
CA VAL A 262 5.91 1.54 13.14
C VAL A 262 5.63 0.96 11.76
N ALA A 263 4.36 0.89 11.38
CA ALA A 263 3.98 0.38 10.06
C ALA A 263 4.17 1.41 8.94
N TYR A 264 3.99 2.72 9.18
CA TYR A 264 3.96 3.75 8.12
C TYR A 264 4.23 5.20 8.58
N PRO A 265 5.43 5.76 8.31
CA PRO A 265 5.57 7.18 7.99
C PRO A 265 5.23 7.38 6.51
N ILE A 266 4.02 7.88 6.23
CA ILE A 266 3.55 8.19 4.86
C ILE A 266 4.59 9.02 4.08
N LEU A 267 5.22 9.97 4.78
CA LEU A 267 6.23 10.87 4.22
C LEU A 267 7.51 10.14 3.82
N GLU A 268 8.00 9.21 4.63
CA GLU A 268 9.18 8.40 4.28
C GLU A 268 8.92 7.46 3.10
N ARG A 269 7.72 6.88 3.02
CA ARG A 269 7.32 6.08 1.86
C ARG A 269 7.26 6.91 0.59
N GLN A 270 6.74 8.13 0.67
CA GLN A 270 6.73 9.07 -0.45
C GLN A 270 8.16 9.46 -0.85
N ALA A 271 9.03 9.75 0.12
CA ALA A 271 10.43 10.07 -0.11
C ALA A 271 11.18 8.92 -0.80
N ARG A 272 10.98 7.66 -0.35
CA ARG A 272 11.61 6.49 -0.97
C ARG A 272 11.29 6.39 -2.46
N LYS A 273 10.00 6.50 -2.83
CA LYS A 273 9.60 6.47 -4.24
C LYS A 273 10.25 7.58 -5.07
N LEU A 274 10.37 8.78 -4.50
CA LEU A 274 11.02 9.91 -5.16
C LEU A 274 12.52 9.65 -5.34
N ILE A 275 13.20 9.06 -4.35
CA ILE A 275 14.61 8.66 -4.47
C ILE A 275 14.79 7.62 -5.59
N ASP A 276 13.93 6.59 -5.65
CA ASP A 276 14.02 5.57 -6.71
C ASP A 276 13.82 6.19 -8.11
N SER A 277 12.88 7.13 -8.24
CA SER A 277 12.68 7.90 -9.48
C SER A 277 13.88 8.80 -9.81
N ALA A 278 14.49 9.42 -8.81
CA ALA A 278 15.67 10.26 -8.99
C ALA A 278 16.88 9.46 -9.47
N GLN A 279 17.12 8.29 -8.87
CA GLN A 279 18.19 7.37 -9.28
C GLN A 279 17.99 6.87 -10.72
N THR A 280 16.75 6.56 -11.09
CA THR A 280 16.40 6.15 -12.46
C THR A 280 16.72 7.28 -13.45
N ALA A 281 16.20 8.49 -13.21
CA ALA A 281 16.44 9.66 -14.07
C ALA A 281 17.94 9.98 -14.18
N ARG A 282 18.69 9.94 -13.07
CA ARG A 282 20.14 10.14 -13.07
C ARG A 282 20.87 9.11 -13.94
N SER A 283 20.47 7.84 -13.87
CA SER A 283 21.08 6.78 -14.69
C SER A 283 20.84 6.95 -16.20
N GLU A 284 19.83 7.72 -16.56
CA GLU A 284 19.47 8.10 -17.93
C GLU A 284 20.06 9.48 -18.32
N ASN A 285 20.90 10.08 -17.46
CA ASN A 285 21.42 11.46 -17.55
C ASN A 285 20.33 12.55 -17.64
N ASP A 286 19.09 12.28 -17.20
CA ASP A 286 18.04 13.29 -17.00
C ASP A 286 18.22 13.96 -15.62
N TYR A 287 19.24 14.81 -15.55
CA TYR A 287 19.69 15.41 -14.31
C TYR A 287 18.68 16.40 -13.72
N GLU A 288 18.02 17.23 -14.54
CA GLU A 288 17.00 18.17 -14.08
C GLU A 288 15.85 17.45 -13.36
N THR A 289 15.36 16.35 -13.94
CA THR A 289 14.31 15.54 -13.33
C THR A 289 14.82 14.86 -12.05
N ALA A 290 16.04 14.34 -12.05
CA ALA A 290 16.65 13.71 -10.88
C ALA A 290 16.79 14.68 -9.70
N GLU A 291 17.34 15.87 -9.93
CA GLU A 291 17.48 16.94 -8.93
C GLU A 291 16.13 17.36 -8.34
N ASN A 292 15.11 17.53 -9.19
CA ASN A 292 13.75 17.85 -8.75
C ASN A 292 13.17 16.76 -7.83
N TYR A 293 13.39 15.48 -8.16
CA TYR A 293 12.92 14.37 -7.34
C TYR A 293 13.66 14.28 -6.00
N TYR A 294 14.99 14.44 -5.98
CA TYR A 294 15.76 14.48 -4.73
C TYR A 294 15.32 15.63 -3.82
N ASN A 295 15.15 16.84 -4.35
CA ASN A 295 14.67 17.98 -3.58
C ASN A 295 13.29 17.71 -2.96
N LYS A 296 12.36 17.12 -3.72
CA LYS A 296 11.05 16.70 -3.20
C LYS A 296 11.16 15.62 -2.14
N ALA A 297 12.10 14.67 -2.27
CA ALA A 297 12.31 13.62 -1.28
C ALA A 297 12.84 14.20 0.04
N ILE A 298 13.79 15.12 -0.03
CA ILE A 298 14.36 15.83 1.12
C ILE A 298 13.26 16.60 1.87
N ASP A 299 12.45 17.40 1.18
CA ASP A 299 11.31 18.13 1.78
C ASP A 299 10.33 17.18 2.53
N LYS A 300 10.12 15.97 2.02
CA LYS A 300 9.29 14.96 2.69
C LYS A 300 9.95 14.39 3.95
N LEU A 301 11.24 14.10 3.89
CA LEU A 301 12.01 13.59 5.03
C LEU A 301 12.16 14.65 6.12
N GLU A 302 12.38 15.92 5.77
CA GLU A 302 12.41 17.02 6.73
C GLU A 302 11.08 17.18 7.46
N LYS A 303 9.95 17.11 6.73
CA LYS A 303 8.61 17.11 7.34
C LYS A 303 8.42 15.90 8.26
N ALA A 304 8.89 14.72 7.86
CA ALA A 304 8.82 13.51 8.69
C ALA A 304 9.64 13.65 9.98
N ARG A 305 10.83 14.26 9.90
CA ARG A 305 11.72 14.53 11.03
C ARG A 305 11.05 15.45 12.06
N VAL A 306 10.42 16.53 11.60
CA VAL A 306 9.67 17.47 12.45
C VAL A 306 8.48 16.78 13.12
N ASP A 307 7.74 15.93 12.40
CA ASP A 307 6.61 15.20 12.96
C ASP A 307 7.03 14.18 14.05
N ALA A 308 8.27 13.67 13.99
CA ALA A 308 8.84 12.72 14.95
C ALA A 308 9.37 13.37 16.25
N GLU A 309 9.53 14.70 16.28
CA GLU A 309 10.23 15.44 17.34
C GLU A 309 9.66 15.29 18.79
N PRO A 310 8.41 14.85 19.05
CA PRO A 310 7.96 14.55 20.41
C PRO A 310 8.03 13.05 20.83
N ILE A 311 8.43 12.11 19.96
CA ILE A 311 8.10 10.68 20.15
C ILE A 311 9.32 9.78 20.44
N ASP A 312 10.46 9.94 19.75
CA ASP A 312 11.67 9.12 19.99
C ASP A 312 12.94 9.76 19.37
N THR A 313 14.04 9.80 20.13
CA THR A 313 15.36 10.24 19.63
C THR A 313 15.97 9.30 18.59
N ALA A 314 15.64 8.01 18.61
CA ALA A 314 16.17 7.02 17.68
C ALA A 314 15.60 7.22 16.27
N ASP A 315 14.29 7.41 16.15
CA ASP A 315 13.61 7.69 14.87
C ASP A 315 14.11 9.00 14.25
N HIS A 316 14.35 10.03 15.08
CA HIS A 316 14.91 11.30 14.60
C HIS A 316 16.32 11.13 14.00
N GLN A 317 17.19 10.33 14.63
CA GLN A 317 18.53 10.05 14.09
C GLN A 317 18.47 9.25 12.79
N GLU A 318 17.54 8.30 12.69
CA GLU A 318 17.35 7.52 11.47
C GLU A 318 16.87 8.39 10.30
N ILE A 319 15.87 9.27 10.53
CA ILE A 319 15.38 10.18 9.48
C ILE A 319 16.47 11.19 9.09
N GLN A 320 17.27 11.67 10.06
CA GLN A 320 18.41 12.55 9.77
C GLN A 320 19.43 11.88 8.85
N ALA A 321 19.82 10.64 9.13
CA ALA A 321 20.75 9.91 8.26
C ALA A 321 20.20 9.70 6.85
N LYS A 322 18.88 9.53 6.69
CA LYS A 322 18.21 9.46 5.38
C LYS A 322 18.27 10.79 4.63
N ILE A 323 18.12 11.93 5.32
CA ILE A 323 18.24 13.27 4.73
C ILE A 323 19.67 13.48 4.22
N GLU A 324 20.67 13.24 5.07
CA GLU A 324 22.09 13.39 4.72
C GLU A 324 22.47 12.54 3.51
N THR A 325 21.97 11.30 3.46
CA THR A 325 22.17 10.43 2.29
C THR A 325 21.54 11.01 1.03
N ALA A 326 20.32 11.56 1.12
CA ALA A 326 19.63 12.15 -0.04
C ALA A 326 20.31 13.45 -0.53
N GLU A 327 20.80 14.28 0.39
CA GLU A 327 21.58 15.48 0.09
C GLU A 327 22.90 15.13 -0.62
N GLU A 328 23.64 14.13 -0.14
CA GLU A 328 24.87 13.66 -0.80
C GLU A 328 24.58 13.16 -2.23
N GLN A 329 23.45 12.47 -2.44
CA GLN A 329 23.06 12.02 -3.77
C GLN A 329 22.64 13.18 -4.68
N LEU A 330 21.98 14.21 -4.13
CA LEU A 330 21.65 15.43 -4.87
C LEU A 330 22.92 16.17 -5.29
N GLU A 331 23.86 16.38 -4.38
CA GLU A 331 25.15 17.03 -4.66
C GLU A 331 25.89 16.30 -5.79
N ARG A 332 26.04 14.97 -5.69
CA ARG A 332 26.63 14.15 -6.76
C ARG A 332 25.90 14.26 -8.10
N THR A 333 24.57 14.42 -8.07
CA THR A 333 23.75 14.56 -9.28
C THR A 333 24.02 15.91 -9.95
N THR A 334 24.08 16.99 -9.17
CA THR A 334 24.37 18.34 -9.65
C THR A 334 25.80 18.52 -10.14
N ASP A 335 26.77 17.88 -9.49
CA ASP A 335 28.16 17.85 -9.97
C ASP A 335 28.24 17.15 -11.34
N ALA A 336 27.59 15.99 -11.48
CA ALA A 336 27.55 15.26 -12.76
C ALA A 336 26.83 16.05 -13.86
N HIS A 337 25.74 16.75 -13.51
CA HIS A 337 25.01 17.63 -14.41
C HIS A 337 25.91 18.74 -14.94
N THR A 338 26.60 19.46 -14.05
CA THR A 338 27.52 20.55 -14.38
C THR A 338 28.67 20.06 -15.26
N GLN A 339 29.23 18.89 -14.94
CA GLN A 339 30.29 18.28 -15.75
C GLN A 339 29.79 17.91 -17.15
N ARG A 340 28.58 17.33 -17.27
CA ARG A 340 28.00 16.99 -18.58
C ARG A 340 27.70 18.24 -19.42
N GLU A 341 27.20 19.31 -18.81
CA GLU A 341 26.98 20.60 -19.49
C GLU A 341 28.31 21.20 -19.97
N SER A 342 29.36 21.17 -19.15
CA SER A 342 30.70 21.59 -19.56
C SER A 342 31.26 20.78 -20.73
N VAL A 343 31.06 19.45 -20.74
CA VAL A 343 31.42 18.58 -21.87
C VAL A 343 30.62 18.96 -23.11
N TYR A 344 29.31 19.21 -22.99
CA TYR A 344 28.46 19.66 -24.09
C TYR A 344 29.00 20.93 -24.74
N GLU A 345 29.26 21.99 -23.96
CA GLU A 345 29.75 23.28 -24.48
C GLU A 345 31.12 23.14 -25.17
N THR A 346 31.99 22.30 -24.58
CA THR A 346 33.32 22.01 -25.11
C THR A 346 33.23 21.28 -26.45
N LEU A 347 32.39 20.23 -26.53
CA LEU A 347 32.16 19.48 -27.76
C LEU A 347 31.52 20.33 -28.85
N GLN A 348 30.53 21.15 -28.50
CA GLN A 348 29.87 22.07 -29.43
C GLN A 348 30.88 23.03 -30.07
N THR A 349 31.72 23.65 -29.25
CA THR A 349 32.78 24.55 -29.71
C THR A 349 33.84 23.81 -30.54
N ALA A 350 34.25 22.62 -30.12
CA ALA A 350 35.25 21.83 -30.82
C ALA A 350 34.76 21.40 -32.21
N GLU A 351 33.52 20.92 -32.31
CA GLU A 351 32.91 20.51 -33.58
C GLU A 351 32.72 21.69 -34.53
N GLN A 352 32.28 22.86 -34.01
CA GLN A 352 32.18 24.06 -34.84
C GLN A 352 33.53 24.47 -35.43
N ASN A 353 34.59 24.48 -34.61
CA ASN A 353 35.94 24.76 -35.10
C ASN A 353 36.42 23.68 -36.08
N PHE A 354 36.04 22.41 -35.87
CA PHE A 354 36.43 21.31 -36.75
C PHE A 354 35.81 21.45 -38.14
N GLN A 355 34.49 21.69 -38.22
CA GLN A 355 33.78 21.92 -39.48
C GLN A 355 34.27 23.20 -40.19
N GLU A 356 34.54 24.27 -39.44
CA GLU A 356 35.17 25.47 -40.01
C GLU A 356 36.58 25.18 -40.55
N ALA A 357 37.37 24.36 -39.86
CA ALA A 357 38.71 24.00 -40.31
C ALA A 357 38.69 23.27 -41.66
N ILE A 358 37.71 22.37 -41.87
CA ILE A 358 37.48 21.63 -43.12
C ILE A 358 37.17 22.60 -44.25
N VAL A 359 36.19 23.49 -44.07
CA VAL A 359 35.81 24.49 -45.10
C VAL A 359 36.98 25.39 -45.46
N ARG A 360 37.71 25.89 -44.45
CA ARG A 360 38.87 26.77 -44.64
C ARG A 360 40.04 26.02 -45.31
N PHE A 361 40.19 24.72 -45.04
CA PHE A 361 41.21 23.90 -45.71
C PHE A 361 40.91 23.78 -47.20
N ALA A 362 39.64 23.51 -47.53
CA ALA A 362 39.17 23.31 -48.88
C ALA A 362 39.19 24.61 -49.72
N ALA A 363 39.03 25.76 -49.06
CA ALA A 363 39.20 27.10 -49.65
C ALA A 363 40.66 27.59 -49.70
N GLU A 364 41.64 26.72 -49.43
CA GLU A 364 43.08 27.05 -49.43
C GLU A 364 43.51 28.13 -48.39
N GLU A 365 42.66 28.43 -47.40
CA GLU A 365 42.96 29.36 -46.30
C GLU A 365 43.78 28.67 -45.19
N ARG A 366 44.98 28.18 -45.55
CA ARG A 366 45.84 27.30 -44.72
C ARG A 366 46.06 27.80 -43.29
N THR A 367 46.33 29.10 -43.10
CA THR A 367 46.59 29.67 -41.76
C THR A 367 45.36 29.64 -40.85
N VAL A 368 44.18 29.93 -41.41
CA VAL A 368 42.92 29.92 -40.65
C VAL A 368 42.54 28.47 -40.34
N SER A 369 42.58 27.60 -41.36
CA SER A 369 42.31 26.17 -41.21
C SER A 369 43.18 25.52 -40.13
N LYS A 370 44.50 25.76 -40.14
CA LYS A 370 45.43 25.27 -39.12
C LYS A 370 45.06 25.72 -37.71
N THR A 371 44.68 26.99 -37.57
CA THR A 371 44.28 27.55 -36.26
C THR A 371 43.02 26.86 -35.75
N ARG A 372 42.03 26.65 -36.62
CA ARG A 372 40.77 25.99 -36.31
C ARG A 372 40.95 24.50 -35.98
N PHE A 373 41.75 23.75 -36.75
CA PHE A 373 42.08 22.36 -36.41
C PHE A 373 42.74 22.22 -35.05
N ARG A 374 43.68 23.11 -34.71
CA ARG A 374 44.31 23.13 -33.38
C ARG A 374 43.29 23.38 -32.27
N GLN A 375 42.39 24.34 -32.46
CA GLN A 375 41.34 24.66 -31.48
C GLN A 375 40.38 23.48 -31.30
N ALA A 376 39.92 22.88 -32.39
CA ALA A 376 39.09 21.68 -32.36
C ALA A 376 39.76 20.53 -31.64
N ARG A 377 41.02 20.21 -31.99
CA ARG A 377 41.80 19.15 -31.34
C ARG A 377 41.90 19.36 -29.84
N ASN A 378 42.29 20.57 -29.42
CA ASN A 378 42.41 20.88 -28.00
C ASN A 378 41.05 20.73 -27.30
N GLY A 379 39.96 21.25 -27.88
CA GLY A 379 38.62 21.10 -27.30
C GLY A 379 38.17 19.63 -27.17
N PHE A 380 38.40 18.78 -28.17
CA PHE A 380 38.10 17.36 -28.04
C PHE A 380 38.95 16.66 -26.98
N ASP A 381 40.19 17.10 -26.76
CA ASP A 381 41.04 16.56 -25.69
C ASP A 381 40.58 17.01 -24.31
N ASP A 382 40.21 18.29 -24.17
CA ASP A 382 39.66 18.86 -22.94
C ASP A 382 38.36 18.13 -22.56
N ALA A 383 37.47 17.85 -23.53
CA ALA A 383 36.25 17.07 -23.29
C ALA A 383 36.55 15.64 -22.81
N LYS A 384 37.56 14.97 -23.42
CA LYS A 384 38.01 13.64 -22.97
C LYS A 384 38.60 13.67 -21.57
N GLN A 385 39.35 14.72 -21.24
CA GLN A 385 39.93 14.90 -19.91
C GLN A 385 38.81 15.04 -18.86
N THR A 386 37.82 15.89 -19.11
CA THR A 386 36.65 16.05 -18.21
C THR A 386 35.91 14.73 -18.01
N LEU A 387 35.67 13.96 -19.07
CA LEU A 387 35.05 12.63 -18.97
C LEU A 387 35.87 11.65 -18.12
N SER A 388 37.20 11.67 -18.28
CA SER A 388 38.11 10.79 -17.54
C SER A 388 38.21 11.15 -16.04
N GLU A 389 38.07 12.44 -15.71
CA GLU A 389 38.17 12.95 -14.34
C GLU A 389 36.83 12.89 -13.57
N SER A 390 35.70 12.88 -14.27
CA SER A 390 34.35 12.93 -13.70
C SER A 390 34.02 11.74 -12.76
N GLY A 391 34.53 10.55 -13.05
CA GLY A 391 34.18 9.32 -12.30
C GLY A 391 32.73 8.85 -12.47
N GLU A 392 31.90 9.60 -13.19
CA GLU A 392 30.49 9.31 -13.47
C GLU A 392 30.27 8.88 -14.93
N GLN A 393 29.19 8.15 -15.21
CA GLN A 393 28.84 7.75 -16.57
C GLN A 393 28.11 8.88 -17.32
N LEU A 394 28.88 9.90 -17.72
CA LEU A 394 28.35 11.10 -18.39
C LEU A 394 27.91 10.86 -19.85
N LEU A 395 28.01 9.64 -20.39
CA LEU A 395 27.60 9.26 -21.75
C LEU A 395 26.63 8.07 -21.75
N ALA A 396 25.82 7.90 -20.69
CA ALA A 396 24.78 6.86 -20.68
C ALA A 396 23.71 7.14 -21.74
N THR A 397 23.42 8.41 -22.00
CA THR A 397 22.72 8.90 -23.20
C THR A 397 23.65 9.78 -24.04
N PRO A 398 23.53 9.78 -25.38
CA PRO A 398 24.35 10.61 -26.25
C PRO A 398 24.25 12.10 -25.92
N ILE A 399 25.36 12.82 -26.07
CA ILE A 399 25.37 14.28 -26.03
C ILE A 399 25.11 14.78 -27.45
N GLU A 400 23.93 15.32 -27.69
CA GLU A 400 23.53 15.91 -28.97
C GLU A 400 23.89 17.40 -28.99
N ILE A 401 24.95 17.75 -29.70
CA ILE A 401 25.36 19.15 -29.90
C ILE A 401 24.69 19.75 -31.14
N SER A 402 24.44 21.06 -31.11
CA SER A 402 23.95 21.83 -32.25
C SER A 402 24.96 22.89 -32.65
N ILE A 403 25.36 22.94 -33.92
CA ILE A 403 26.32 23.92 -34.43
C ILE A 403 25.54 25.16 -34.90
N ASP A 404 25.59 26.24 -34.14
CA ASP A 404 24.82 27.48 -34.41
C ASP A 404 25.19 28.18 -35.72
N TYR A 405 26.43 27.98 -36.18
CA TYR A 405 26.93 28.57 -37.42
C TYR A 405 27.75 27.54 -38.19
N GLN A 406 27.16 27.03 -39.28
CA GLN A 406 27.89 26.27 -40.29
C GLN A 406 28.48 27.24 -41.33
N PRO A 407 29.80 27.21 -41.56
CA PRO A 407 30.40 27.95 -42.66
C PRO A 407 29.87 27.43 -43.99
N SER A 408 29.59 28.33 -44.94
CA SER A 408 29.14 27.96 -46.28
C SER A 408 30.13 27.00 -46.92
N PHE A 409 29.68 25.78 -47.20
CA PHE A 409 30.52 24.79 -47.86
C PHE A 409 30.83 25.24 -49.30
N PRO A 410 32.08 25.14 -49.79
CA PRO A 410 32.47 25.76 -51.06
C PRO A 410 31.77 25.16 -52.29
N SER A 411 31.74 23.83 -52.39
CA SER A 411 31.00 23.06 -53.40
C SER A 411 30.95 21.61 -52.95
N THR A 412 29.91 20.87 -53.30
CA THR A 412 29.87 19.42 -53.08
C THR A 412 30.56 18.64 -54.19
N ALA A 413 30.76 19.24 -55.37
CA ALA A 413 31.40 18.59 -56.51
C ALA A 413 32.93 18.66 -56.40
N LEU A 414 33.61 17.52 -56.59
CA LEU A 414 35.06 17.44 -56.42
C LEU A 414 35.83 18.17 -57.53
N GLU A 415 35.24 18.34 -58.72
CA GLU A 415 35.86 19.06 -59.83
C GLU A 415 36.04 20.57 -59.58
N ASP A 416 35.31 21.14 -58.61
CA ASP A 416 35.37 22.57 -58.29
C ASP A 416 36.59 22.96 -57.43
N TYR A 417 37.33 21.98 -56.88
CA TYR A 417 38.48 22.24 -56.02
C TYR A 417 39.78 22.38 -56.81
N HIS A 418 40.36 23.58 -56.84
CA HIS A 418 41.61 23.87 -57.56
C HIS A 418 42.83 23.04 -57.10
N LEU A 419 42.80 22.56 -55.86
CA LEU A 419 43.82 21.66 -55.31
C LEU A 419 43.83 20.27 -55.97
N LEU A 420 42.73 19.85 -56.62
CA LEU A 420 42.65 18.60 -57.38
C LEU A 420 43.02 18.88 -58.85
N GLY A 421 44.10 18.30 -59.32
CA GLY A 421 44.49 18.41 -60.73
C GLY A 421 43.53 17.64 -61.65
N GLU A 422 43.47 18.02 -62.93
CA GLU A 422 42.60 17.36 -63.94
C GLU A 422 42.78 15.83 -63.95
N THR A 423 44.02 15.35 -63.89
CA THR A 423 44.34 13.91 -63.80
C THR A 423 43.73 13.25 -62.56
N ALA A 424 43.76 13.90 -61.40
CA ALA A 424 43.20 13.35 -60.17
C ALA A 424 41.67 13.31 -60.25
N VAL A 425 41.02 14.34 -60.81
CA VAL A 425 39.57 14.39 -61.03
C VAL A 425 39.12 13.29 -62.00
N GLU A 426 39.83 13.07 -63.10
CA GLU A 426 39.55 11.96 -64.05
C GLU A 426 39.63 10.59 -63.37
N HIS A 427 40.64 10.38 -62.52
CA HIS A 427 40.81 9.15 -61.76
C HIS A 427 39.73 8.94 -60.69
N LEU A 428 39.34 10.00 -59.98
CA LEU A 428 38.25 9.99 -59.00
C LEU A 428 36.91 9.66 -59.66
N SER A 429 36.62 10.31 -60.80
CA SER A 429 35.42 10.06 -61.60
C SER A 429 35.38 8.62 -62.11
N SER A 430 36.52 8.07 -62.57
CA SER A 430 36.64 6.66 -62.98
C SER A 430 36.42 5.66 -61.84
N ALA A 431 36.51 6.12 -60.58
CA ALA A 431 36.26 5.33 -59.38
C ALA A 431 34.86 5.58 -58.77
N ASP A 432 33.97 6.26 -59.50
CA ASP A 432 32.64 6.69 -59.04
C ASP A 432 32.70 7.59 -57.79
N ILE A 433 33.70 8.47 -57.71
CA ILE A 433 33.85 9.46 -56.65
C ILE A 433 33.80 10.84 -57.30
N THR A 434 32.63 11.49 -57.25
CA THR A 434 32.39 12.77 -57.92
C THR A 434 32.00 13.89 -56.96
N ASN A 435 31.43 13.54 -55.80
CA ASN A 435 31.02 14.47 -54.76
C ASN A 435 31.72 14.17 -53.43
N VAL A 436 31.72 15.14 -52.52
CA VAL A 436 32.26 14.98 -51.17
C VAL A 436 31.58 13.83 -50.42
N ASP A 437 30.26 13.67 -50.58
CA ASP A 437 29.48 12.58 -49.96
C ASP A 437 29.94 11.18 -50.41
N ASP A 438 30.52 11.08 -51.61
CA ASP A 438 31.02 9.80 -52.15
C ASP A 438 32.24 9.29 -51.38
N LEU A 439 32.95 10.16 -50.64
CA LEU A 439 34.18 9.81 -49.94
C LEU A 439 33.93 8.84 -48.78
N THR A 440 32.77 8.92 -48.13
CA THR A 440 32.32 8.13 -46.97
C THR A 440 33.35 8.05 -45.82
N PRO A 441 33.10 8.66 -44.64
CA PRO A 441 34.05 8.61 -43.54
C PRO A 441 34.33 7.17 -43.08
N ASP A 442 35.60 6.84 -42.84
CA ASP A 442 35.98 5.59 -42.15
C ASP A 442 36.06 5.86 -40.65
N TYR A 443 35.16 5.25 -39.89
CA TYR A 443 35.12 5.43 -38.43
C TYR A 443 36.25 4.70 -37.67
N LYS A 444 37.07 3.89 -38.34
CA LYS A 444 38.23 3.18 -37.77
C LYS A 444 39.58 3.77 -38.16
N HIS A 445 39.66 4.46 -39.29
CA HIS A 445 40.92 4.94 -39.85
C HIS A 445 40.81 6.40 -40.27
N ILE A 446 41.87 7.18 -40.04
CA ILE A 446 41.95 8.59 -40.50
C ILE A 446 41.72 8.68 -42.01
N LEU A 447 42.37 7.82 -42.78
CA LEU A 447 42.26 7.78 -44.22
C LEU A 447 41.05 6.91 -44.62
N PRO A 448 40.03 7.45 -45.31
CA PRO A 448 38.92 6.66 -45.80
C PRO A 448 39.39 5.56 -46.75
N LYS A 449 38.73 4.39 -46.74
CA LYS A 449 39.12 3.25 -47.59
C LYS A 449 39.19 3.61 -49.08
N LYS A 450 38.21 4.37 -49.56
CA LYS A 450 38.15 4.85 -50.96
C LYS A 450 39.34 5.74 -51.31
N VAL A 451 39.77 6.61 -50.40
CA VAL A 451 40.94 7.47 -50.59
C VAL A 451 42.24 6.65 -50.48
N ALA A 452 42.29 5.67 -49.57
CA ALA A 452 43.45 4.78 -49.41
C ALA A 452 43.78 3.97 -50.67
N THR A 453 42.76 3.51 -51.41
CA THR A 453 42.94 2.79 -52.68
C THR A 453 43.51 3.66 -53.80
N LEU A 454 43.30 4.98 -53.75
CA LEU A 454 43.86 5.92 -54.73
C LEU A 454 45.35 6.17 -54.48
N ARG A 455 45.77 6.19 -53.20
CA ARG A 455 47.17 6.36 -52.81
C ARG A 455 48.08 5.26 -53.35
N THR A 456 47.58 4.04 -53.48
CA THR A 456 48.37 2.88 -53.94
C THR A 456 48.66 2.88 -55.45
N ASN A 457 47.96 3.70 -56.22
CA ASN A 457 48.09 3.74 -57.69
C ASN A 457 49.02 4.86 -58.20
N GLU A 458 49.71 5.59 -57.30
CA GLU A 458 50.61 6.73 -57.60
C GLU A 458 50.01 7.88 -58.44
N SER A 459 48.71 7.86 -58.72
CA SER A 459 48.02 8.80 -59.59
C SER A 459 47.51 10.07 -58.88
N VAL A 460 47.59 10.11 -57.55
CA VAL A 460 47.10 11.23 -56.72
C VAL A 460 48.22 11.63 -55.76
N SER A 461 48.55 12.92 -55.76
CA SER A 461 49.60 13.50 -54.93
C SER A 461 49.26 13.45 -53.43
N LYS A 462 50.27 13.63 -52.57
CA LYS A 462 50.06 13.68 -51.12
C LYS A 462 49.05 14.78 -50.72
N GLU A 463 49.14 15.94 -51.35
CA GLU A 463 48.30 17.10 -51.03
C GLU A 463 46.83 16.87 -51.43
N GLU A 464 46.59 16.24 -52.58
CA GLU A 464 45.25 15.84 -53.03
C GLU A 464 44.65 14.76 -52.11
N ILE A 465 45.44 13.76 -51.69
CA ILE A 465 45.01 12.75 -50.72
C ILE A 465 44.62 13.41 -49.38
N THR A 466 45.38 14.39 -48.91
CA THR A 466 45.05 15.12 -47.68
C THR A 466 43.73 15.88 -47.83
N LEU A 467 43.51 16.57 -48.96
CA LEU A 467 42.23 17.25 -49.21
C LEU A 467 41.05 16.28 -49.19
N LEU A 468 41.12 15.17 -49.93
CA LEU A 468 40.05 14.17 -49.96
C LEU A 468 39.81 13.55 -48.57
N THR A 469 40.87 13.36 -47.78
CA THR A 469 40.76 12.87 -46.41
C THR A 469 39.99 13.86 -45.53
N VAL A 470 40.36 15.13 -45.57
CA VAL A 470 39.73 16.19 -44.77
C VAL A 470 38.28 16.43 -45.18
N LEU A 471 37.98 16.43 -46.49
CA LEU A 471 36.63 16.59 -47.02
C LEU A 471 35.70 15.45 -46.58
N SER A 472 36.22 14.22 -46.43
CA SER A 472 35.41 13.07 -46.01
C SER A 472 34.82 13.17 -44.59
N TRP A 473 35.26 14.15 -43.80
CA TRP A 473 34.80 14.36 -42.42
C TRP A 473 33.79 15.50 -42.30
N TRP A 474 33.50 16.18 -43.41
CA TRP A 474 32.44 17.18 -43.48
C TRP A 474 31.09 16.52 -43.18
N GLU A 475 30.28 17.17 -42.35
CA GLU A 475 28.91 16.77 -42.09
C GLU A 475 27.98 17.94 -42.38
N GLU A 476 27.00 17.71 -43.25
CA GLU A 476 26.00 18.72 -43.61
C GLU A 476 24.99 18.97 -42.49
N ASP A 477 24.72 17.96 -41.65
CA ASP A 477 23.79 18.07 -40.53
C ASP A 477 24.31 19.05 -39.46
N SER A 478 23.42 19.94 -38.99
CA SER A 478 23.74 20.90 -37.95
C SER A 478 23.81 20.31 -36.55
N THR A 479 23.46 19.03 -36.38
CA THR A 479 23.45 18.33 -35.10
C THR A 479 24.37 17.12 -35.14
N HIS A 480 25.21 16.95 -34.12
CA HIS A 480 26.10 15.81 -34.00
C HIS A 480 25.94 15.15 -32.63
N ALA A 481 25.84 13.82 -32.61
CA ALA A 481 25.68 13.05 -31.39
C ALA A 481 27.00 12.37 -31.00
N PHE A 482 27.47 12.63 -29.77
CA PHE A 482 28.57 11.90 -29.17
C PHE A 482 28.03 10.86 -28.19
N ASP A 483 28.07 9.59 -28.58
CA ASP A 483 27.57 8.45 -27.80
C ASP A 483 28.66 7.73 -26.98
N SER A 484 29.93 8.08 -27.20
CA SER A 484 31.06 7.34 -26.63
C SER A 484 32.35 8.16 -26.64
N GLU A 485 33.24 7.87 -25.69
CA GLU A 485 34.62 8.40 -25.71
C GLU A 485 35.38 8.05 -27.00
N THR A 486 34.99 6.94 -27.65
CA THR A 486 35.59 6.53 -28.93
C THR A 486 35.17 7.48 -30.05
N ALA A 487 33.92 7.94 -30.08
CA ALA A 487 33.45 8.94 -31.04
C ALA A 487 34.19 10.28 -30.86
N ILE A 488 34.40 10.72 -29.62
CA ILE A 488 35.15 11.94 -29.30
C ILE A 488 36.63 11.78 -29.68
N SER A 489 37.24 10.64 -29.33
CA SER A 489 38.64 10.32 -29.67
C SER A 489 38.87 10.26 -31.18
N ARG A 490 37.88 9.79 -31.94
CA ARG A 490 37.92 9.84 -33.41
C ARG A 490 38.01 11.27 -33.92
N ARG A 491 37.14 12.16 -33.45
CA ARG A 491 37.16 13.59 -33.81
C ARG A 491 38.47 14.27 -33.39
N TYR A 492 38.99 13.95 -32.20
CA TYR A 492 40.32 14.39 -31.77
C TYR A 492 41.42 13.99 -32.77
N ASN A 493 41.48 12.72 -33.17
CA ASN A 493 42.52 12.23 -34.08
C ASN A 493 42.39 12.85 -35.49
N GLN A 494 41.17 13.08 -35.96
CA GLN A 494 40.90 13.79 -37.22
C GLN A 494 41.41 15.24 -37.16
N ALA A 495 41.11 15.94 -36.08
CA ALA A 495 41.57 17.31 -35.88
C ALA A 495 43.10 17.41 -35.75
N ASP A 496 43.74 16.47 -35.06
CA ASP A 496 45.21 16.40 -34.96
C ASP A 496 45.87 16.13 -36.32
N TYR A 497 45.30 15.22 -37.12
CA TYR A 497 45.76 14.99 -38.49
C TYR A 497 45.66 16.26 -39.33
N GLY A 498 44.51 16.92 -39.34
CA GLY A 498 44.30 18.17 -40.09
C GLY A 498 45.27 19.28 -39.67
N PHE A 499 45.57 19.39 -38.37
CA PHE A 499 46.57 20.31 -37.86
C PHE A 499 48.00 19.97 -38.33
N SER A 500 48.34 18.68 -38.39
CA SER A 500 49.67 18.22 -38.79
C SER A 500 49.94 18.39 -40.29
N GLU A 501 48.91 18.23 -41.14
CA GLU A 501 49.01 18.30 -42.59
C GLU A 501 48.77 19.71 -43.16
N THR A 502 48.40 20.69 -42.32
CA THR A 502 48.37 22.13 -42.66
C THR A 502 49.71 22.84 -42.41
N GLN A 503 50.83 22.10 -42.41
CA GLN A 503 52.16 22.64 -42.13
C GLN A 503 52.80 23.42 -43.26
#